data_AF-Q4WSP1-F1
#
_entry.id   AF-Q4WSP1-F1
#
_cell.length_a   1.000
_cell.length_b   1.000
_cell.length_c   1.000
_cell.angle_alpha   90.00
_cell.angle_beta   90.00
_cell.angle_gamma   90.00
#
_symmetry.space_group_name_H-M   'P 1'
#
loop_
_entity.id
_entity.type
_entity.pdbx_description
1 polymer ?
#
loop_
_entity_poly.entity_id
_entity_poly.type
_entity_poly.pdbx_seq_one_letter_code
_entity_poly.pdbx_strand_id
1 'polypeptide(L)'
;MVHKVLFWGGFGIAVRLWQLGIEMRPILAKESLWVYPLFAGVGGSFGYWLQGVEDRQLKILAQRREAILEKRRRRDEREGTLEAGALAATS
;
A
#
# COMPACT_ATOMS: atom_id res chain seq x y z
N MET A 1 3.56 4.79 -7.82
CA MET A 1 3.39 6.12 -7.21
C MET A 1 2.47 7.01 -8.06
N VAL A 2 2.90 7.43 -9.26
CA VAL A 2 2.10 8.31 -10.15
C VAL A 2 0.75 7.71 -10.55
N HIS A 3 0.68 6.40 -10.85
CA HIS A 3 -0.57 5.73 -11.19
C HIS A 3 -1.62 5.74 -10.06
N LYS A 4 -1.19 5.67 -8.78
CA LYS A 4 -2.09 5.69 -7.61
C LYS A 4 -2.65 7.10 -7.42
N VAL A 5 -1.81 8.13 -7.53
CA VAL A 5 -2.25 9.53 -7.42
C VAL A 5 -3.19 9.90 -8.57
N LEU A 6 -2.91 9.45 -9.81
CA LEU A 6 -3.80 9.63 -10.95
C LEU A 6 -5.14 8.90 -10.77
N PHE A 7 -5.10 7.66 -10.28
CA PHE A 7 -6.32 6.88 -10.01
C PHE A 7 -7.19 7.54 -8.94
N TRP A 8 -6.59 7.94 -7.81
CA TRP A 8 -7.32 8.58 -6.70
C TRP A 8 -7.76 10.01 -7.03
N GLY A 9 -6.99 10.75 -7.81
CA GLY A 9 -7.39 12.06 -8.35
C GLY A 9 -8.56 11.92 -9.34
N GLY A 10 -8.50 10.96 -10.25
CA GLY A 10 -9.59 10.62 -11.17
C GLY A 10 -10.83 10.11 -10.45
N PHE A 11 -10.66 9.31 -9.40
CA PHE A 11 -11.74 8.85 -8.54
C PHE A 11 -12.44 9.99 -7.80
N GLY A 12 -11.69 10.97 -7.28
CA GLY A 12 -12.27 12.18 -6.68
C GLY A 12 -13.13 12.98 -7.67
N ILE A 13 -12.69 13.09 -8.92
CA ILE A 13 -13.49 13.68 -10.00
C ILE A 13 -14.73 12.83 -10.31
N ALA A 14 -14.58 11.50 -10.39
CA ALA A 14 -15.68 10.58 -10.64
C ALA A 14 -16.77 10.65 -9.55
N VAL A 15 -16.38 10.74 -8.28
CA VAL A 15 -17.30 10.96 -7.15
C VAL A 15 -18.04 12.29 -7.28
N ARG A 16 -17.36 13.36 -7.74
CA ARG A 16 -18.01 14.66 -7.98
C ARG A 16 -19.02 14.58 -9.13
N LEU A 17 -18.70 13.86 -10.20
CA LEU A 17 -19.62 13.59 -11.32
C LEU A 17 -20.83 12.77 -10.85
N TRP A 18 -20.61 11.78 -9.98
CA TRP A 18 -21.67 10.99 -9.37
C TRP A 18 -22.59 11.87 -8.51
N GLN A 19 -22.04 12.75 -7.66
CA GLN A 19 -22.81 13.68 -6.86
C GLN A 19 -23.69 14.60 -7.73
N LEU A 20 -23.14 15.15 -8.81
CA LEU A 20 -23.88 15.99 -9.75
C LEU A 20 -24.96 15.21 -10.51
N GLY A 21 -24.72 13.92 -10.79
CA GLY A 21 -25.71 13.01 -11.37
C GLY A 21 -26.91 12.78 -10.47
N ILE A 22 -26.70 12.68 -9.14
CA ILE A 22 -27.80 12.58 -8.16
C ILE A 22 -28.56 13.89 -8.04
N GLU A 23 -27.87 15.03 -8.09
CA GLU A 23 -28.48 16.37 -7.92
C GLU A 23 -29.16 16.92 -9.19
N MET A 24 -29.09 16.19 -10.33
CA MET A 24 -29.56 16.63 -11.66
C MET A 24 -29.10 18.04 -12.06
N ARG A 25 -27.96 18.52 -11.54
CA ARG A 25 -27.39 19.82 -11.91
C ARG A 25 -26.52 19.70 -13.17
N PRO A 26 -26.45 20.75 -14.01
CA PRO A 26 -25.60 20.74 -15.19
C PRO A 26 -24.13 20.54 -14.80
N ILE A 27 -23.56 19.46 -15.34
CA ILE A 27 -22.21 18.94 -15.06
C ILE A 27 -21.10 19.94 -15.46
N LEU A 28 -21.38 20.85 -16.39
CA LEU A 28 -20.43 21.80 -16.98
C LEU A 28 -20.89 23.26 -16.78
N ALA A 29 -21.24 23.64 -15.55
CA ALA A 29 -21.42 25.04 -15.22
C ALA A 29 -20.07 25.77 -15.21
N LYS A 30 -19.94 26.88 -15.96
CA LYS A 30 -18.67 27.64 -16.10
C LYS A 30 -18.09 28.11 -14.75
N GLU A 31 -18.94 28.38 -13.76
CA GLU A 31 -18.52 28.68 -12.37
C GLU A 31 -17.92 27.49 -11.62
N SER A 32 -18.33 26.26 -11.95
CA SER A 32 -17.91 25.04 -11.24
C SER A 32 -16.65 24.39 -11.81
N LEU A 33 -16.06 24.94 -12.89
CA LEU A 33 -14.88 24.37 -13.53
C LEU A 33 -13.66 24.29 -12.59
N TRP A 34 -13.54 25.23 -11.65
CA TRP A 34 -12.46 25.24 -10.65
C TRP A 34 -12.63 24.17 -9.55
N VAL A 35 -13.82 23.60 -9.41
CA VAL A 35 -14.10 22.54 -8.44
C VAL A 35 -13.43 21.22 -8.86
N TYR A 36 -13.24 20.98 -10.15
CA TYR A 36 -12.59 19.78 -10.65
C TYR A 36 -11.13 19.62 -10.21
N PRO A 37 -10.23 20.62 -10.37
CA PRO A 37 -8.88 20.53 -9.83
C PRO A 37 -8.86 20.50 -8.30
N LEU A 38 -9.83 21.12 -7.61
CA LEU A 38 -9.97 21.01 -6.15
C LEU A 38 -10.29 19.58 -5.71
N PHE A 39 -11.27 18.93 -6.34
CA PHE A 39 -11.61 17.52 -6.07
C PHE A 39 -10.51 16.55 -6.50
N ALA A 40 -9.80 16.84 -7.60
CA ALA A 40 -8.61 16.11 -7.99
C ALA A 40 -7.49 16.27 -6.95
N GLY A 41 -7.33 17.47 -6.39
CA GLY A 41 -6.39 17.75 -5.31
C GLY A 41 -6.75 17.01 -4.03
N VAL A 42 -8.02 17.05 -3.60
CA VAL A 42 -8.49 16.32 -2.40
C VAL A 42 -8.37 14.80 -2.61
N GLY A 43 -8.82 14.28 -3.76
CA GLY A 43 -8.70 12.87 -4.11
C GLY A 43 -7.25 12.41 -4.19
N GLY A 44 -6.38 13.20 -4.82
CA GLY A 44 -4.95 12.94 -4.90
C GLY A 44 -4.26 12.95 -3.53
N SER A 45 -4.61 13.93 -2.68
CA SER A 45 -4.12 14.04 -1.30
C SER A 45 -4.56 12.85 -0.44
N PHE A 46 -5.82 12.43 -0.58
CA PHE A 46 -6.37 11.25 0.09
C PHE A 46 -5.69 9.97 -0.38
N GLY A 47 -5.49 9.80 -1.69
CA GLY A 47 -4.76 8.67 -2.26
C GLY A 47 -3.31 8.58 -1.77
N TYR A 48 -2.63 9.73 -1.66
CA TYR A 48 -1.28 9.79 -1.11
C TYR A 48 -1.24 9.39 0.38
N TRP A 49 -2.21 9.84 1.17
CA TRP A 49 -2.33 9.45 2.57
C TRP A 49 -2.59 7.95 2.75
N LEU A 50 -3.53 7.38 1.99
CA LEU A 50 -3.87 5.95 2.06
C LEU A 50 -2.67 5.07 1.68
N GLN A 51 -1.89 5.51 0.70
CA GLN A 51 -0.66 4.83 0.32
C GLN A 51 0.38 4.82 1.46
N GLY A 52 0.50 5.91 2.22
CA GLY A 52 1.33 5.93 3.43
C GLY A 52 0.88 4.95 4.51
N VAL A 53 -0.44 4.68 4.60
CA VAL A 53 -0.99 3.67 5.52
C VAL A 53 -0.66 2.26 5.04
N GLU A 54 -0.78 1.96 3.74
CA GLU A 54 -0.38 0.67 3.15
C GLU A 54 1.12 0.40 3.37
N ASP A 55 1.98 1.38 3.09
CA ASP A 55 3.43 1.22 3.23
C ASP A 55 3.83 0.90 4.68
N ARG A 56 3.13 1.45 5.67
CA ARG A 56 3.33 1.09 7.09
C ARG A 56 2.99 -0.38 7.36
N GLN A 57 1.88 -0.88 6.81
CA GLN A 57 1.47 -2.27 7.00
C GLN A 57 2.44 -3.24 6.31
N LEU A 58 2.82 -2.94 5.06
CA LEU A 58 3.77 -3.74 4.29
C LEU A 58 5.15 -3.79 4.97
N LYS A 59 5.60 -2.67 5.54
CA LYS A 59 6.86 -2.61 6.30
C LYS A 59 6.84 -3.50 7.54
N ILE A 60 5.73 -3.51 8.29
CA ILE A 60 5.58 -4.38 9.47
C ILE A 60 5.59 -5.86 9.05
N LEU A 61 4.91 -6.22 7.95
CA LEU A 61 4.94 -7.59 7.42
C LEU A 61 6.35 -8.01 6.98
N ALA A 62 7.08 -7.12 6.29
CA ALA A 62 8.45 -7.39 5.85
C ALA A 62 9.39 -7.65 7.05
N GLN A 63 9.31 -6.81 8.09
CA GLN A 63 10.11 -6.98 9.31
C GLN A 63 9.80 -8.30 10.03
N ARG A 64 8.53 -8.71 10.09
CA ARG A 64 8.15 -10.01 10.69
C ARG A 64 8.70 -11.18 9.87
N ARG A 65 8.66 -11.08 8.54
CA ARG A 65 9.20 -12.11 7.65
C ARG A 65 10.71 -12.27 7.83
N GLU A 66 11.47 -11.18 7.87
CA GLU A 66 12.92 -11.22 8.14
C GLU A 66 13.23 -11.84 9.49
N ALA A 67 12.50 -11.48 10.55
CA ALA A 67 12.70 -12.05 11.87
C ALA A 67 12.43 -13.57 11.92
N ILE A 68 11.44 -14.06 11.16
CA ILE A 68 11.15 -15.50 11.05
C ILE A 68 12.24 -16.23 10.24
N LEU A 69 12.67 -15.65 9.12
CA LEU A 69 13.74 -16.23 8.29
C LEU A 69 15.06 -16.30 9.05
N GLU A 70 15.41 -15.26 9.82
CA GLU A 70 16.61 -15.26 10.67
C GLU A 70 16.54 -16.36 11.73
N LYS A 71 15.37 -16.58 12.34
CA LYS A 71 15.18 -17.67 13.31
C LYS A 71 15.32 -19.05 12.67
N ARG A 72 14.85 -19.22 11.42
CA ARG A 72 15.01 -20.48 10.68
C ARG A 72 16.48 -20.72 10.33
N ARG A 73 17.18 -19.71 9.82
CA ARG A 73 18.63 -19.79 9.55
C ARG A 73 19.43 -20.24 10.78
N ARG A 74 19.13 -19.66 11.95
CA ARG A 74 19.78 -20.06 13.22
C ARG A 74 19.42 -21.47 13.69
N ARG A 75 18.27 -22.00 13.29
CA ARG A 75 17.87 -23.38 13.59
C ARG A 75 18.62 -24.35 12.68
N ASP A 76 18.67 -24.06 11.39
CA ASP A 76 19.39 -24.86 10.39
C ASP A 76 20.90 -24.93 10.71
N GLU A 77 21.51 -23.82 11.15
CA GLU A 77 22.91 -23.80 11.60
C GLU A 77 23.15 -24.70 12.83
N ARG A 78 22.20 -24.73 13.77
CA ARG A 78 22.31 -25.55 14.99
C ARG A 78 22.06 -27.02 14.70
N GLU A 79 21.05 -27.34 13.90
CA GLU A 79 20.75 -28.71 13.48
C GLU A 79 21.88 -29.28 12.61
N GLY A 80 22.44 -28.50 11.68
CA GLY A 80 23.61 -28.92 10.89
C GLY A 80 24.87 -29.15 11.72
N THR A 81 25.10 -28.35 12.78
CA THR A 81 26.24 -28.54 13.70
C THR A 81 26.03 -29.76 14.60
N LEU A 82 24.78 -30.02 15.04
CA LEU A 82 24.43 -31.19 15.84
C LEU A 82 24.50 -32.49 15.03
N GLU A 83 24.06 -32.50 13.78
CA GLU A 83 24.21 -33.66 12.89
C GLU A 83 25.68 -33.93 12.55
N ALA A 84 26.47 -32.89 12.27
CA ALA A 84 27.91 -33.05 12.05
C ALA A 84 28.63 -33.60 13.29
N GLY A 85 28.25 -33.13 14.49
CA GLY A 85 28.79 -33.64 15.76
C GLY A 85 28.34 -35.06 16.08
N ALA A 86 27.10 -35.44 15.76
CA ALA A 86 26.58 -36.78 15.95
C ALA A 86 27.25 -37.78 15.00
N LEU A 87 27.43 -37.42 13.73
CA LEU A 87 28.14 -38.25 12.74
C LEU A 87 29.61 -38.45 13.11
N ALA A 88 30.28 -37.43 13.68
CA ALA A 88 31.66 -37.54 14.15
C ALA A 88 31.82 -38.35 15.45
N ALA A 89 30.76 -38.53 16.23
CA ALA A 89 30.78 -39.35 17.45
C ALA A 89 30.47 -40.84 17.18
N THR A 90 29.95 -41.17 16.00
CA THR A 90 29.60 -42.53 15.59
C THR A 90 30.67 -43.24 14.74
N SER A 91 31.74 -42.55 14.35
CA SER A 91 32.91 -43.08 13.63
C SER A 91 34.11 -43.32 14.55
#